data_AF-A0A943R7P8-F1
#
_entry.id   AF-A0A943R7P8-F1
#
_cell.length_a   1.000
_cell.length_b   1.000
_cell.length_c   1.000
_cell.angle_alpha   90.00
_cell.angle_beta   90.00
_cell.angle_gamma   90.00
#
_symmetry.space_group_name_H-M   'P 1'
#
loop_
_entity.id
_entity.type
_entity.pdbx_description
1 polymer ?
#
loop_
_entity_poly.entity_id
_entity_poly.type
_entity_poly.pdbx_seq_one_letter_code
_entity_poly.pdbx_strand_id
1 'polypeptide(L)' 'MGDSIVRATVSLNSNAILNYSSAIQAQTIIHEFGHALGLKHPSCTETAVMQPTTATAAYVILDHDIESLQAIYE' A
#
# COMPACT_ATOMS: atom_id res chain seq x y z
N MET A 1 2.94 2.46 -31.44
CA MET A 1 3.23 1.79 -30.16
C MET A 1 1.93 1.80 -29.38
N GLY A 2 1.38 0.65 -29.03
CA GLY A 2 0.12 0.57 -28.29
C GLY A 2 0.39 0.68 -26.79
N ASP A 3 -0.59 1.21 -26.04
CA ASP A 3 -0.51 1.25 -24.59
C ASP A 3 -0.45 -0.18 -24.04
N SER A 4 0.53 -0.44 -23.17
CA SER A 4 0.56 -1.68 -22.39
C SER A 4 -0.23 -1.46 -21.10
N ILE A 5 -1.40 -2.08 -20.99
CA ILE A 5 -2.24 -1.99 -19.81
C ILE A 5 -1.88 -3.16 -18.88
N VAL A 6 -1.30 -2.86 -17.72
CA VAL A 6 -1.14 -3.83 -16.63
C VAL A 6 -2.39 -3.81 -15.76
N ARG A 7 -2.90 -4.99 -15.39
CA ARG A 7 -4.05 -5.15 -14.49
C ARG A 7 -3.64 -5.92 -13.24
N ALA A 8 -3.94 -5.36 -12.09
CA ALA A 8 -3.87 -6.03 -10.80
C ALA A 8 -5.26 -5.99 -10.15
N THR A 9 -5.61 -7.02 -9.39
CA THR A 9 -6.85 -7.07 -8.62
C THR A 9 -6.49 -7.20 -7.15
N VAL A 10 -6.97 -6.26 -6.36
CA VAL A 10 -6.77 -6.20 -4.90
C VAL A 10 -8.11 -6.20 -4.20
N SER A 11 -8.16 -6.82 -3.03
CA SER A 11 -9.39 -6.92 -2.23
C SER A 11 -9.35 -5.89 -1.13
N LEU A 12 -10.18 -4.86 -1.25
CA LEU A 12 -10.26 -3.81 -0.23
C LEU A 12 -11.14 -4.25 0.94
N ASN A 13 -10.73 -3.91 2.16
CA ASN A 13 -11.61 -3.99 3.31
C ASN A 13 -12.71 -2.92 3.19
N SER A 14 -13.95 -3.34 2.86
CA SER A 14 -15.06 -2.42 2.64
C SER A 14 -15.40 -1.56 3.87
N ASN A 15 -15.17 -2.07 5.08
CA ASN A 15 -15.40 -1.30 6.30
C ASN A 15 -14.40 -0.13 6.36
N ALA A 16 -13.11 -0.39 6.11
CA ALA A 16 -12.04 0.62 6.11
C ALA A 16 -12.28 1.72 5.05
N ILE A 17 -12.91 1.39 3.93
CA ILE A 17 -13.21 2.34 2.86
C ILE A 17 -14.49 3.13 3.10
N LEU A 18 -15.54 2.52 3.67
CA LEU A 18 -16.86 3.15 3.75
C LEU A 18 -17.15 3.85 5.08
N ASN A 19 -16.55 3.38 6.18
CA ASN A 19 -16.98 3.75 7.54
C ASN A 19 -15.91 4.45 8.39
N TYR A 20 -14.66 4.54 7.92
CA TYR A 20 -13.57 5.20 8.65
C TYR A 20 -13.31 6.62 8.15
N SER A 21 -12.44 7.34 8.86
CA SER A 21 -12.01 8.69 8.48
C SER A 21 -11.31 8.68 7.12
N SER A 22 -11.33 9.83 6.43
CA SER A 22 -10.62 10.02 5.15
C SER A 22 -9.14 9.66 5.22
N ALA A 23 -8.49 9.87 6.37
CA ALA A 23 -7.10 9.48 6.59
C ALA A 23 -6.90 7.96 6.52
N ILE A 24 -7.77 7.18 7.19
CA ILE A 24 -7.68 5.71 7.18
C ILE A 24 -8.10 5.14 5.81
N GLN A 25 -9.06 5.77 5.15
CA GLN A 25 -9.43 5.44 3.77
C GLN A 25 -8.23 5.61 2.83
N ALA A 26 -7.55 6.76 2.88
CA ALA A 26 -6.36 7.03 2.08
C ALA A 26 -5.24 6.02 2.38
N GLN A 27 -4.95 5.77 3.66
CA GLN A 27 -3.98 4.75 4.07
C GLN A 27 -4.30 3.37 3.47
N THR A 28 -5.55 2.92 3.58
CA THR A 28 -5.98 1.62 3.04
C THR A 28 -5.83 1.57 1.52
N ILE A 29 -6.21 2.63 0.81
CA ILE A 29 -6.10 2.69 -0.64
C ILE A 29 -4.62 2.63 -1.08
N ILE A 30 -3.74 3.39 -0.43
CA ILE A 30 -2.31 3.40 -0.77
C ILE A 30 -1.69 2.02 -0.47
N HIS A 31 -2.01 1.40 0.67
CA HIS A 31 -1.56 0.05 1.04
C HIS A 31 -1.91 -0.98 -0.05
N GLU A 32 -3.15 -0.97 -0.50
CA GLU A 32 -3.64 -1.94 -1.48
C GLU A 32 -3.08 -1.65 -2.89
N PHE A 33 -2.81 -0.39 -3.22
CA PHE A 33 -2.00 -0.09 -4.41
C PHE A 33 -0.56 -0.57 -4.29
N GLY A 34 0.04 -0.55 -3.10
CA GLY A 34 1.33 -1.18 -2.85
C GLY A 34 1.31 -2.68 -3.20
N HIS A 35 0.28 -3.41 -2.77
CA HIS A 35 0.10 -4.81 -3.16
C HIS A 35 -0.08 -4.98 -4.68
N ALA A 36 -0.84 -4.09 -5.33
CA ALA A 36 -1.00 -4.10 -6.78
C ALA A 36 0.33 -3.88 -7.54
N LEU A 37 1.28 -3.17 -6.92
CA LEU A 37 2.65 -2.95 -7.39
C LEU A 37 3.63 -4.03 -6.90
N GLY A 38 3.16 -5.11 -6.29
CA GLY A 38 4.00 -6.24 -5.87
C GLY A 38 4.67 -6.11 -4.50
N LEU A 39 4.40 -5.03 -3.75
CA LEU A 39 4.88 -4.92 -2.37
C LEU A 39 4.21 -5.95 -1.46
N LYS A 40 4.98 -6.47 -0.52
CA LYS A 40 4.51 -7.33 0.57
C LYS A 40 4.54 -6.56 1.89
N HIS A 41 3.86 -7.09 2.89
CA HIS A 41 4.02 -6.59 4.25
C HIS A 41 5.50 -6.73 4.68
N PRO A 42 6.08 -5.70 5.30
CA PRO A 42 7.45 -5.77 5.81
C PRO A 42 7.53 -6.79 6.94
N SER A 43 8.68 -7.45 7.06
CA SER A 43 8.98 -8.34 8.19
C SER A 43 9.54 -7.61 9.41
N CYS A 44 9.86 -6.32 9.27
CA CYS A 44 10.39 -5.47 10.33
C CYS A 44 9.28 -4.66 11.02
N THR A 45 9.64 -4.00 12.12
CA THR A 45 8.72 -3.16 12.91
C THR A 45 8.77 -1.68 12.52
N GLU A 46 9.48 -1.34 11.44
CA GLU A 46 9.58 0.05 10.97
C GLU A 46 8.22 0.52 10.46
N THR A 47 7.86 1.75 10.82
CA THR A 47 6.61 2.34 10.34
C THR A 47 6.69 2.49 8.81
N ALA A 48 5.70 1.92 8.12
CA ALA A 48 5.61 1.91 6.67
C ALA A 48 4.12 1.84 6.27
N VAL A 49 3.76 2.29 5.07
CA VAL A 49 2.37 2.16 4.58
C VAL A 49 1.99 0.67 4.46
N MET A 50 2.96 -0.18 4.13
CA MET A 50 2.74 -1.62 3.94
C MET A 50 2.64 -2.42 5.24
N GLN A 51 2.63 -1.81 6.43
CA GLN A 51 2.38 -2.56 7.67
C GLN A 51 0.96 -3.16 7.67
N PRO A 52 0.75 -4.35 8.27
CA PRO A 52 -0.49 -5.13 8.10
C PRO A 52 -1.69 -4.59 8.89
N THR A 53 -1.47 -3.67 9.83
CA THR A 53 -2.55 -3.08 10.64
C THR A 53 -2.60 -1.57 10.48
N THR A 54 -3.80 -1.01 10.43
CA THR A 54 -4.01 0.45 10.34
C THR A 54 -3.45 1.20 11.55
N ALA A 55 -3.29 0.53 12.69
CA ALA A 55 -2.67 1.09 13.89
C ALA A 55 -1.15 1.27 13.76
N THR A 56 -0.51 0.46 12.92
CA THR A 56 0.95 0.45 12.71
C THR A 56 1.36 0.98 11.34
N ALA A 57 0.41 1.13 10.42
CA ALA A 57 0.65 1.65 9.09
C ALA A 57 0.84 3.17 9.10
N ALA A 58 1.73 3.64 8.22
CA ALA A 58 1.89 5.05 7.96
C ALA A 58 0.69 5.61 7.18
N TYR A 59 0.44 6.91 7.31
CA TYR A 59 -0.56 7.63 6.49
C TYR A 59 0.04 8.25 5.23
N VAL A 60 1.38 8.23 5.12
CA VAL A 60 2.16 8.81 4.02
C VAL A 60 3.24 7.81 3.62
N ILE A 61 3.68 7.87 2.36
CA ILE A 61 4.79 7.06 1.85
C ILE A 61 6.07 7.47 2.59
N LEU A 62 6.78 6.49 3.13
CA LEU A 62 8.05 6.68 3.85
C LEU A 62 9.22 6.05 3.09
N ASP A 63 10.44 6.36 3.51
CA ASP A 63 11.67 5.86 2.87
C ASP A 63 11.68 4.32 2.74
N HIS A 64 11.22 3.61 3.77
CA HIS A 64 11.08 2.15 3.72
C HIS A 64 10.20 1.65 2.55
N ASP A 65 9.07 2.33 2.28
CA ASP A 65 8.17 1.98 1.18
C ASP A 65 8.85 2.26 -0.19
N ILE A 66 9.63 3.34 -0.28
CA ILE A 66 10.39 3.72 -1.48
C ILE A 66 11.47 2.67 -1.77
N GLU A 67 12.32 2.38 -0.78
CA GLU A 67 13.39 1.39 -0.90
C GLU A 67 12.84 0.01 -1.32
N SER A 68 11.68 -0.38 -0.76
CA SER A 68 11.01 -1.63 -1.11
C SER A 68 10.51 -1.66 -2.55
N LEU A 69 10.00 -0.53 -3.09
CA LEU A 69 9.59 -0.44 -4.50
C LEU A 69 10.79 -0.45 -5.44
N GLN A 70 11.84 0.29 -5.10
CA GLN A 70 13.08 0.34 -5.88
C GLN A 70 13.70 -1.06 -5.98
N ALA A 71 13.69 -1.86 -4.91
CA ALA A 71 14.17 -3.24 -4.95
C ALA A 71 13.40 -4.18 -5.91
N ILE A 72 12.19 -3.80 -6.36
CA ILE A 72 11.41 -4.57 -7.36
C ILE A 72 11.67 -4.07 -8.79
N TYR A 73 11.86 -2.77 -8.97
CA TYR A 73 11.78 -2.12 -10.27
C TYR A 73 13.05 -1.39 -10.74
N GLU A 74 14.07 -1.25 -9.88
CA GLU A 74 15.38 -0.64 -10.17
C GLU A 74 16.54 -1.64 -9.96
#